data_AF-A0A2K3L786-F1
#
_entry.id   AF-A0A2K3L786-F1
#
_cell.length_a   1.000
_cell.length_b   1.000
_cell.length_c   1.000
_cell.angle_alpha   90.00
_cell.angle_beta   90.00
_cell.angle_gamma   90.00
#
_symmetry.space_group_name_H-M   'P 1'
#
loop_
_entity.id
_entity.type
_entity.pdbx_description
1 polymer ?
#
loop_
_entity_poly.entity_id
_entity_poly.type
_entity_poly.pdbx_seq_one_letter_code
_entity_poly.pdbx_strand_id
1 'polypeptide(L)'
;MANYEGQVTSGSSDVRKGNMIFEAILDDGVFRFDCSVDDREGAYPSISFVNSKDRDTPITSTHMVPSYTPTFECLLEQQVVQLEVSCLLSTYDWYLINVGYLLAKASVWLPTGTSLYGTGEVSGQLERTGKRVFTWNTDAWGYDPGTSSLYQSHPWVLAVLPNGEALGILADTTRRCEIDLTKESTIRFIAPSSYPVITFGPFASPTEVLISLSKAI
;
A
#
# COMPACT_ATOMS: atom_id res chain seq x y z
N MET A 1 -5.11 56.70 13.80
CA MET A 1 -5.97 55.54 14.13
C MET A 1 -6.56 55.05 12.81
N ALA A 2 -6.29 53.89 12.23
CA ALA A 2 -5.31 52.83 12.41
C ALA A 2 -5.21 52.16 11.02
N ASN A 3 -4.00 51.80 10.57
CA ASN A 3 -3.81 50.90 9.43
C ASN A 3 -4.29 49.51 9.85
N TYR A 4 -5.22 48.92 9.10
CA TYR A 4 -5.54 47.50 9.20
C TYR A 4 -4.96 46.81 7.97
N GLU A 5 -3.66 46.52 8.02
CA GLU A 5 -3.05 45.47 7.20
C GLU A 5 -3.44 44.14 7.85
N GLY A 6 -4.52 43.54 7.34
CA GLY A 6 -4.94 42.18 7.69
C GLY A 6 -4.30 41.18 6.75
N GLN A 7 -3.05 40.85 7.07
CA GLN A 7 -2.33 39.59 6.84
C GLN A 7 -3.05 38.55 5.95
N VAL A 8 -2.61 38.42 4.70
CA VAL A 8 -2.81 37.20 3.90
C VAL A 8 -2.13 36.07 4.67
N THR A 9 -2.91 35.15 5.25
CA THR A 9 -2.40 33.90 5.76
C THR A 9 -1.82 33.12 4.58
N SER A 10 -0.50 33.16 4.45
CA SER A 10 0.24 32.25 3.58
C SER A 10 -0.04 30.83 4.07
N GLY A 11 -1.00 30.15 3.45
CA GLY A 11 -1.24 28.73 3.67
C GLY A 11 0.03 27.98 3.28
N SER A 12 0.82 27.61 4.27
CA SER A 12 1.82 26.56 4.09
C SER A 12 1.02 25.32 3.71
N SER A 13 1.08 24.92 2.44
CA SER A 13 0.60 23.61 2.03
C SER A 13 1.57 22.60 2.62
N ASP A 14 1.39 22.27 3.90
CA ASP A 14 2.29 21.39 4.64
C ASP A 14 2.26 20.00 4.01
N VAL A 15 3.32 19.71 3.25
CA VAL A 15 3.59 18.39 2.71
C VAL A 15 3.83 17.44 3.88
N ARG A 16 2.92 16.48 4.07
CA ARG A 16 3.06 15.47 5.13
C ARG A 16 3.66 14.21 4.55
N LYS A 17 4.78 13.73 5.11
CA LYS A 17 5.41 12.47 4.69
C LYS A 17 5.96 11.71 5.88
N GLY A 18 5.99 10.40 5.80
CA GLY A 18 6.51 9.57 6.89
C GLY A 18 6.33 8.08 6.68
N ASN A 19 6.70 7.32 7.70
CA ASN A 19 6.34 5.92 7.82
C ASN A 19 4.88 5.83 8.30
N MET A 20 4.12 4.87 7.79
CA MET A 20 2.77 4.59 8.29
C MET A 20 2.83 3.87 9.65
N ILE A 21 1.85 4.14 10.51
CA ILE A 21 1.63 3.39 11.75
C ILE A 21 0.82 2.13 11.44
N PHE A 22 0.98 1.07 12.22
CA PHE A 22 0.33 -0.22 11.93
C PHE A 22 -0.50 -0.76 13.10
N GLU A 23 -1.44 -1.64 12.77
CA GLU A 23 -2.13 -2.56 13.67
C GLU A 23 -2.19 -3.93 13.00
N ALA A 24 -1.98 -5.00 13.77
CA ALA A 24 -2.25 -6.34 13.31
C ALA A 24 -3.76 -6.59 13.34
N ILE A 25 -4.30 -7.17 12.27
CA ILE A 25 -5.72 -7.45 12.11
C ILE A 25 -5.89 -8.85 11.52
N LEU A 26 -7.09 -9.42 11.61
CA LEU A 26 -7.45 -10.73 11.04
C LEU A 26 -6.61 -11.93 11.52
N ASP A 27 -5.36 -12.05 11.09
CA ASP A 27 -4.50 -13.22 11.24
C ASP A 27 -3.00 -12.84 11.20
N ASP A 28 -2.14 -13.83 11.49
CA ASP A 28 -0.69 -13.77 11.30
C ASP A 28 -0.30 -13.28 9.90
N GLY A 29 0.49 -12.20 9.87
CA GLY A 29 0.98 -11.58 8.64
C GLY A 29 0.01 -10.59 8.00
N VAL A 30 -1.15 -10.28 8.62
CA VAL A 30 -2.09 -9.28 8.09
C VAL A 30 -2.05 -8.01 8.93
N PHE A 31 -1.76 -6.89 8.28
CA PHE A 31 -1.56 -5.61 8.94
C PHE A 31 -2.33 -4.50 8.24
N ARG A 32 -2.96 -3.65 9.03
CA ARG A 32 -3.49 -2.36 8.60
C ARG A 32 -2.45 -1.29 8.85
N PHE A 33 -2.27 -0.41 7.89
CA PHE A 33 -1.41 0.76 7.97
C PHE A 33 -2.21 2.04 7.74
N ASP A 34 -1.94 3.07 8.57
CA ASP A 34 -2.54 4.40 8.45
C ASP A 34 -1.44 5.47 8.55
N CYS A 35 -1.68 6.66 8.02
CA CYS A 35 -0.68 7.73 8.06
C CYS A 35 -0.52 8.37 9.45
N SER A 36 -1.56 8.36 10.27
CA SER A 36 -1.57 8.78 11.68
C SER A 36 -2.74 8.13 12.42
N VAL A 37 -2.82 8.32 13.74
CA VAL A 37 -3.97 7.88 14.55
C VAL A 37 -5.24 8.62 14.13
N ASP A 38 -5.17 9.94 13.89
CA ASP A 38 -6.31 10.73 13.43
C ASP A 38 -6.84 10.24 12.07
N ASP A 39 -5.94 9.85 11.16
CA ASP A 39 -6.32 9.27 9.86
C ASP A 39 -7.00 7.90 10.02
N ARG A 40 -6.55 7.09 10.98
CA ARG A 40 -7.17 5.79 11.31
C ARG A 40 -8.59 5.98 11.82
N GLU A 41 -8.79 6.92 12.73
CA GLU A 41 -10.10 7.26 13.31
C GLU A 41 -11.04 7.91 12.29
N GLY A 42 -10.47 8.70 11.37
CA GLY A 42 -11.20 9.36 10.27
C GLY A 42 -11.46 8.46 9.05
N ALA A 43 -10.94 7.23 9.02
CA ALA A 43 -11.10 6.32 7.89
C ALA A 43 -12.57 5.93 7.71
N TYR A 44 -13.07 6.02 6.48
CA TYR A 44 -14.42 5.55 6.14
C TYR A 44 -14.57 4.05 6.43
N PRO A 45 -15.79 3.55 6.69
CA PRO A 45 -16.05 2.11 6.78
C PRO A 45 -15.53 1.37 5.54
N SER A 46 -14.88 0.23 5.75
CA SER A 46 -14.38 -0.57 4.63
C SER A 46 -15.52 -1.18 3.85
N ILE A 47 -15.43 -1.13 2.52
CA ILE A 47 -16.24 -1.97 1.63
C ILE A 47 -15.43 -3.14 1.07
N SER A 48 -14.15 -3.22 1.41
CA SER A 48 -13.23 -4.25 0.93
C SER A 48 -13.28 -5.50 1.80
N PHE A 49 -14.07 -5.51 2.88
CA PHE A 49 -14.19 -6.64 3.81
C PHE A 49 -15.64 -7.12 3.86
N VAL A 50 -15.87 -8.43 3.94
CA VAL A 50 -17.22 -9.00 4.18
C VAL A 50 -17.82 -8.42 5.45
N ASN A 51 -17.01 -8.40 6.50
CA ASN A 51 -17.33 -7.76 7.76
C ASN A 51 -16.36 -6.59 7.99
N SER A 52 -16.86 -5.38 7.75
CA SER A 52 -16.06 -4.15 7.85
C SER A 52 -15.38 -3.96 9.21
N LYS A 53 -15.94 -4.54 10.28
CA LYS A 53 -15.38 -4.42 11.64
C LYS A 53 -14.06 -5.14 11.80
N ASP A 54 -13.79 -6.16 10.99
CA ASP A 54 -12.57 -6.96 11.14
C ASP A 54 -11.32 -6.16 10.75
N ARG A 55 -11.47 -5.18 9.85
CA ARG A 55 -10.43 -4.18 9.54
C ARG A 55 -10.11 -3.27 10.74
N ASP A 56 -11.10 -2.99 11.58
CA ASP A 56 -11.02 -2.04 12.69
C ASP A 56 -10.83 -2.74 14.05
N THR A 57 -10.59 -4.06 14.06
CA THR A 57 -10.45 -4.87 15.28
C THR A 57 -9.02 -5.38 15.41
N PRO A 58 -8.17 -4.72 16.21
CA PRO A 58 -6.80 -5.17 16.43
C PRO A 58 -6.76 -6.52 17.13
N ILE A 59 -5.78 -7.34 16.77
CA ILE A 59 -5.50 -8.60 17.45
C ILE A 59 -4.26 -8.47 18.34
N THR A 60 -4.32 -9.04 19.55
CA THR A 60 -3.22 -9.00 20.52
C THR A 60 -2.28 -10.17 20.26
N SER A 61 -1.11 -9.92 19.67
CA SER A 61 -0.03 -10.90 19.58
C SER A 61 1.34 -10.25 19.74
N THR A 62 2.15 -10.79 20.64
CA THR A 62 3.50 -10.29 20.97
C THR A 62 4.54 -10.53 19.87
N HIS A 63 4.19 -11.25 18.81
CA HIS A 63 5.11 -11.60 17.71
C HIS A 63 4.74 -10.95 16.37
N MET A 64 3.76 -10.05 16.33
CA MET A 64 3.26 -9.42 15.11
C MET A 64 3.90 -8.06 14.85
N VAL A 65 5.13 -8.06 14.35
CA VAL A 65 5.75 -6.86 13.78
C VAL A 65 5.85 -7.07 12.27
N PRO A 66 5.40 -6.12 11.44
CA PRO A 66 5.46 -6.29 10.00
C PRO A 66 6.92 -6.29 9.53
N SER A 67 7.23 -7.13 8.55
CA SER A 67 8.58 -7.23 7.96
C SER A 67 8.99 -6.00 7.14
N TYR A 68 8.05 -5.08 6.89
CA TYR A 68 8.25 -3.84 6.17
C TYR A 68 7.27 -2.78 6.70
N THR A 69 7.57 -1.50 6.46
CA THR A 69 6.67 -0.41 6.82
C THR A 69 6.48 0.49 5.60
N PRO A 70 5.26 0.56 5.04
CA PRO A 70 4.95 1.49 3.96
C PRO A 70 5.25 2.93 4.35
N THR A 71 5.58 3.73 3.35
CA THR A 71 5.72 5.17 3.50
C THR A 71 4.60 5.89 2.77
N PHE A 72 4.29 7.10 3.22
CA PHE A 72 3.29 7.93 2.58
C PHE A 72 3.81 9.34 2.35
N GLU A 73 3.22 10.01 1.37
CA GLU A 73 3.34 11.43 1.10
C GLU A 73 1.95 11.98 0.76
N CYS A 74 1.49 13.00 1.49
CA CYS A 74 0.24 13.69 1.23
C CYS A 74 0.54 15.05 0.58
N LEU A 75 0.08 15.23 -0.65
CA LEU A 75 0.23 16.45 -1.45
C LEU A 75 -1.14 16.82 -2.04
N LEU A 76 -1.57 18.08 -1.87
CA LEU A 76 -2.78 18.60 -2.52
C LEU A 76 -4.02 17.69 -2.36
N GLU A 77 -4.28 17.23 -1.13
CA GLU A 77 -5.36 16.28 -0.81
C GLU A 77 -5.25 14.89 -1.45
N GLN A 78 -4.12 14.55 -2.06
CA GLN A 78 -3.82 13.20 -2.53
C GLN A 78 -2.83 12.52 -1.57
N GLN A 79 -3.12 11.27 -1.22
CA GLN A 79 -2.16 10.41 -0.54
C GLN A 79 -1.49 9.49 -1.57
N VAL A 80 -0.17 9.60 -1.63
CA VAL A 80 0.72 8.65 -2.30
C VAL A 80 1.22 7.69 -1.24
N VAL A 81 0.94 6.39 -1.41
CA VAL A 81 1.56 5.33 -0.61
C VAL A 81 2.60 4.65 -1.46
N GLN A 82 3.79 4.46 -0.89
CA GLN A 82 4.87 3.72 -1.50
C GLN A 82 5.28 2.57 -0.59
N LEU A 83 5.26 1.35 -1.13
CA LEU A 83 5.88 0.19 -0.50
C LEU A 83 7.26 -0.10 -1.09
N GLU A 84 8.19 -0.31 -0.17
CA GLU A 84 9.51 -0.89 -0.39
C GLU A 84 9.60 -2.06 0.60
N VAL A 85 9.73 -3.29 0.10
CA VAL A 85 9.78 -4.49 0.95
C VAL A 85 11.23 -4.88 1.20
N SER A 86 11.61 -4.98 2.46
CA SER A 86 12.88 -5.58 2.82
C SER A 86 12.96 -7.06 2.49
N CYS A 87 13.75 -7.38 1.47
CA CYS A 87 14.42 -8.67 1.40
C CYS A 87 15.28 -8.80 2.66
N LEU A 88 15.00 -9.80 3.50
CA LEU A 88 15.91 -10.18 4.56
C LEU A 88 17.21 -10.59 3.87
N LEU A 89 18.20 -9.72 3.97
CA LEU A 89 19.56 -10.08 3.58
C LEU A 89 19.92 -11.37 4.33
N SER A 90 20.51 -12.29 3.57
CA SER A 90 21.16 -13.50 4.07
C SER A 90 21.89 -13.21 5.39
N THR A 91 21.98 -14.20 6.28
CA THR A 91 22.72 -14.20 7.56
C THR A 91 24.22 -13.89 7.43
N TYR A 92 24.68 -13.22 6.39
CA TYR A 92 26.01 -12.65 6.22
C TYR A 92 26.06 -11.12 6.38
N ASP A 93 24.95 -10.39 6.17
CA ASP A 93 24.96 -8.92 6.23
C ASP A 93 24.78 -8.34 7.65
N TRP A 94 24.36 -9.15 8.62
CA TRP A 94 24.22 -8.71 10.02
C TRP A 94 25.54 -8.31 10.69
N TYR A 95 26.67 -8.81 10.20
CA TYR A 95 27.99 -8.53 10.80
C TYR A 95 28.49 -7.11 10.53
N LEU A 96 28.00 -6.44 9.49
CA LEU A 96 28.37 -5.06 9.16
C LEU A 96 27.55 -4.01 9.93
N ILE A 97 26.43 -4.40 10.54
CA ILE A 97 25.55 -3.48 11.29
C ILE A 97 26.02 -3.30 12.75
N ASN A 98 26.84 -4.22 13.27
CA ASN A 98 27.22 -4.26 14.69
C ASN A 98 28.56 -3.59 15.03
N VAL A 99 29.05 -2.66 14.21
CA VAL A 99 30.24 -1.86 14.53
C VAL A 99 29.85 -0.39 14.69
N GLY A 100 29.21 -0.07 15.82
CA GLY A 100 29.16 1.26 16.43
C GLY A 100 28.53 2.40 15.61
N TYR A 101 27.37 2.89 16.09
CA TYR A 101 26.73 4.14 15.65
C TYR A 101 26.32 4.20 14.16
N LEU A 102 25.20 3.57 13.81
CA LEU A 102 24.25 4.11 12.84
C LEU A 102 22.91 3.39 12.98
N LEU A 103 21.83 4.09 13.31
CA LEU A 103 20.48 3.64 12.98
C LEU A 103 20.36 3.72 11.44
N ALA A 104 20.88 2.73 10.75
CA ALA A 104 20.74 2.63 9.31
C ALA A 104 19.28 2.26 9.03
N LYS A 105 18.46 3.26 8.69
CA LYS A 105 17.14 3.04 8.11
C LYS A 105 17.37 2.44 6.72
N ALA A 106 17.41 1.12 6.63
CA ALA A 106 17.48 0.42 5.37
C ALA A 106 16.08 0.50 4.72
N SER A 107 15.89 1.47 3.83
CA SER A 107 14.78 1.42 2.87
C SER A 107 15.15 0.36 1.84
N VAL A 108 14.57 -0.82 1.97
CA VAL A 108 14.90 -1.95 1.10
C VAL A 108 13.74 -2.13 0.14
N TRP A 109 14.08 -2.06 -1.15
CA TRP A 109 13.16 -2.21 -2.26
C TRP A 109 12.75 -3.68 -2.43
N LEU A 110 11.59 -3.92 -3.06
CA LEU A 110 11.23 -5.28 -3.49
C LEU A 110 12.40 -5.91 -4.28
N PRO A 111 12.72 -7.20 -4.10
CA PRO A 111 13.82 -7.81 -4.82
C PRO A 111 13.70 -7.63 -6.34
N THR A 112 14.80 -7.35 -7.04
CA THR A 112 14.83 -7.37 -8.51
C THR A 112 14.34 -8.72 -9.03
N GLY A 113 13.48 -8.69 -10.05
CA GLY A 113 12.79 -9.89 -10.57
C GLY A 113 11.47 -10.21 -9.86
N THR A 114 11.01 -9.37 -8.93
CA THR A 114 9.64 -9.45 -8.41
C THR A 114 8.65 -9.21 -9.56
N SER A 115 7.69 -10.12 -9.70
CA SER A 115 6.59 -10.00 -10.67
C SER A 115 5.31 -9.54 -9.97
N LEU A 116 4.58 -8.63 -10.61
CA LEU A 116 3.42 -7.96 -10.03
C LEU A 116 2.14 -8.36 -10.78
N TYR A 117 1.06 -8.62 -10.04
CA TYR A 117 -0.23 -9.09 -10.57
C TYR A 117 -1.40 -8.40 -9.84
N GLY A 118 -2.63 -8.67 -10.29
CA GLY A 118 -3.85 -8.11 -9.69
C GLY A 118 -4.35 -6.89 -10.47
N THR A 119 -4.62 -5.79 -9.76
CA THR A 119 -5.17 -4.51 -10.28
C THR A 119 -6.62 -4.55 -10.77
N GLY A 120 -7.29 -5.69 -10.61
CA GLY A 120 -8.71 -5.86 -10.87
C GLY A 120 -9.07 -6.26 -12.30
N GLU A 121 -10.20 -5.76 -12.79
CA GLU A 121 -10.66 -6.03 -14.15
C GLU A 121 -9.97 -5.05 -15.10
N VAL A 122 -8.99 -5.55 -15.84
CA VAL A 122 -8.14 -4.75 -16.72
C VAL A 122 -7.83 -5.51 -18.00
N SER A 123 -7.61 -4.77 -19.08
CA SER A 123 -7.24 -5.33 -20.37
C SER A 123 -5.74 -5.71 -20.42
N GLY A 124 -5.35 -6.50 -21.43
CA GLY A 124 -3.96 -6.88 -21.67
C GLY A 124 -3.44 -8.10 -20.89
N GLN A 125 -2.12 -8.21 -20.78
CA GLN A 125 -1.42 -9.36 -20.17
C GLN A 125 -1.62 -9.44 -18.66
N LEU A 126 -1.63 -10.65 -18.11
CA LEU A 126 -1.84 -10.89 -16.67
C LEU A 126 -0.84 -10.14 -15.77
N GLU A 127 0.44 -10.17 -16.13
CA GLU A 127 1.51 -9.49 -15.40
C GLU A 127 1.41 -7.96 -15.56
N ARG A 128 1.56 -7.25 -14.43
CA ARG A 128 1.41 -5.80 -14.29
C ARG A 128 2.72 -5.09 -13.99
N THR A 129 3.84 -5.81 -13.93
CA THR A 129 5.18 -5.22 -13.82
C THR A 129 5.40 -4.22 -14.95
N GLY A 130 5.84 -3.00 -14.61
CA GLY A 130 6.08 -1.94 -15.60
C GLY A 130 4.81 -1.25 -16.11
N LYS A 131 3.63 -1.53 -15.54
CA LYS A 131 2.35 -0.96 -15.96
C LYS A 131 1.85 0.10 -14.99
N ARG A 132 0.93 0.93 -15.50
CA ARG A 132 0.15 1.88 -14.72
C ARG A 132 -1.32 1.63 -14.98
N VAL A 133 -2.12 1.54 -13.92
CA VAL A 133 -3.54 1.18 -13.97
C VAL A 133 -4.34 2.18 -13.14
N PHE A 134 -5.56 2.48 -13.57
CA PHE A 134 -6.51 3.26 -12.79
C PHE A 134 -7.69 2.38 -12.39
N THR A 135 -7.96 2.30 -11.09
CA THR A 135 -9.17 1.65 -10.57
C THR A 135 -10.29 2.69 -10.54
N TRP A 136 -11.07 2.72 -11.62
CA TRP A 136 -12.26 3.57 -11.74
C TRP A 136 -13.28 2.90 -12.65
N ASN A 137 -14.51 2.72 -12.20
CA ASN A 137 -15.52 2.05 -13.02
C ASN A 137 -15.99 2.97 -14.15
N THR A 138 -15.89 2.49 -15.38
CA THR A 138 -16.35 3.18 -16.60
C THR A 138 -17.27 2.27 -17.40
N ASP A 139 -18.19 2.86 -18.16
CA ASP A 139 -18.95 2.11 -19.17
C ASP A 139 -18.07 1.92 -20.43
N ALA A 140 -17.27 0.85 -20.43
CA ALA A 140 -16.25 0.59 -21.44
C ALA A 140 -16.74 -0.32 -22.58
N TRP A 141 -17.87 0.03 -23.21
CA TRP A 141 -18.40 -0.76 -24.33
C TRP A 141 -17.43 -0.79 -25.52
N GLY A 142 -17.11 -1.99 -26.02
CA GLY A 142 -16.18 -2.17 -27.14
C GLY A 142 -14.70 -1.98 -26.78
N TYR A 143 -14.33 -2.21 -25.51
CA TYR A 143 -12.96 -2.05 -25.03
C TYR A 143 -11.92 -2.89 -25.82
N ASP A 144 -10.69 -2.40 -25.79
CA ASP A 144 -9.53 -3.00 -26.44
C ASP A 144 -8.38 -3.22 -25.43
N PRO A 145 -7.27 -3.87 -25.83
CA PRO A 145 -6.12 -4.07 -24.95
C PRO A 145 -5.42 -2.81 -24.43
N GLY A 146 -5.73 -1.62 -24.96
CA GLY A 146 -5.22 -0.33 -24.51
C GLY A 146 -6.18 0.42 -23.57
N THR A 147 -7.40 -0.09 -23.36
CA THR A 147 -8.40 0.52 -22.49
C THR A 147 -7.97 0.38 -21.02
N SER A 148 -7.84 1.51 -20.33
CA SER A 148 -7.16 1.62 -19.02
C SER A 148 -8.02 1.30 -17.81
N SER A 149 -9.34 1.45 -17.92
CA SER A 149 -10.31 1.19 -16.85
C SER A 149 -11.55 0.55 -17.44
N LEU A 150 -12.07 -0.47 -16.76
CA LEU A 150 -13.25 -1.25 -17.18
C LEU A 150 -14.36 -1.14 -16.13
N TYR A 151 -15.13 -2.20 -15.90
CA TYR A 151 -16.36 -2.15 -15.12
C TYR A 151 -16.14 -2.35 -13.62
N GLN A 152 -15.01 -2.97 -13.22
CA GLN A 152 -14.69 -3.25 -11.82
C GLN A 152 -13.35 -2.66 -11.38
N SER A 153 -13.31 -2.17 -10.14
CA SER A 153 -12.16 -1.54 -9.50
C SER A 153 -11.67 -2.37 -8.33
N HIS A 154 -10.46 -2.92 -8.42
CA HIS A 154 -9.82 -3.63 -7.31
C HIS A 154 -8.45 -2.98 -7.03
N PRO A 155 -8.33 -2.08 -6.03
CA PRO A 155 -7.08 -1.42 -5.65
C PRO A 155 -6.11 -2.37 -4.92
N TRP A 156 -5.82 -3.50 -5.55
CA TRP A 156 -5.08 -4.65 -5.02
C TRP A 156 -3.90 -5.01 -5.91
N VAL A 157 -2.74 -5.29 -5.30
CA VAL A 157 -1.55 -5.81 -5.98
C VAL A 157 -1.06 -7.06 -5.28
N LEU A 158 -0.78 -8.10 -6.05
CA LEU A 158 -0.06 -9.30 -5.61
C LEU A 158 1.38 -9.20 -6.12
N ALA A 159 2.35 -9.25 -5.22
CA ALA A 159 3.76 -9.30 -5.54
C ALA A 159 4.32 -10.70 -5.29
N VAL A 160 4.97 -11.28 -6.29
CA VAL A 160 5.63 -12.59 -6.21
C VAL A 160 7.13 -12.38 -6.35
N LEU A 161 7.86 -12.69 -5.28
CA LEU A 161 9.31 -12.50 -5.19
C LEU A 161 10.06 -13.59 -5.97
N PRO A 162 11.33 -13.36 -6.34
CA PRO A 162 12.14 -14.33 -7.08
C PRO A 162 12.34 -15.67 -6.37
N ASN A 163 12.25 -15.69 -5.04
CA ASN A 163 12.36 -16.89 -4.22
C ASN A 163 11.03 -17.68 -4.09
N GLY A 164 9.94 -17.17 -4.67
CA GLY A 164 8.60 -17.77 -4.60
C GLY A 164 7.73 -17.28 -3.45
N GLU A 165 8.29 -16.53 -2.49
CA GLU A 165 7.50 -15.83 -1.48
C GLU A 165 6.60 -14.78 -2.13
N ALA A 166 5.50 -14.44 -1.47
CA ALA A 166 4.57 -13.47 -2.00
C ALA A 166 3.97 -12.60 -0.91
N LEU A 167 3.52 -11.41 -1.31
CA LEU A 167 2.74 -10.53 -0.47
C LEU A 167 1.62 -9.87 -1.28
N GLY A 168 0.54 -9.55 -0.58
CA GLY A 168 -0.58 -8.81 -1.13
C GLY A 168 -0.71 -7.43 -0.50
N ILE A 169 -1.08 -6.43 -1.30
CA ILE A 169 -1.27 -5.06 -0.85
C ILE A 169 -2.60 -4.53 -1.38
N LEU A 170 -3.46 -4.09 -0.46
CA LEU A 170 -4.75 -3.46 -0.73
C LEU A 170 -4.69 -2.00 -0.29
N ALA A 171 -4.96 -1.07 -1.20
CA ALA A 171 -5.33 0.29 -0.80
C ALA A 171 -6.84 0.31 -0.53
N ASP A 172 -7.25 0.40 0.75
CA ASP A 172 -8.66 0.35 1.15
C ASP A 172 -9.34 1.70 0.91
N THR A 173 -9.66 1.97 -0.36
CA THR A 173 -10.30 3.20 -0.80
C THR A 173 -11.33 2.94 -1.89
N THR A 174 -12.45 3.67 -1.82
CA THR A 174 -13.51 3.66 -2.83
C THR A 174 -13.32 4.76 -3.88
N ARG A 175 -12.34 5.64 -3.65
CA ARG A 175 -12.03 6.75 -4.55
C ARG A 175 -11.20 6.23 -5.72
N ARG A 176 -11.21 7.00 -6.82
CA ARG A 176 -10.32 6.73 -7.96
C ARG A 176 -8.87 6.61 -7.46
N CYS A 177 -8.27 5.46 -7.71
CA CYS A 177 -6.91 5.15 -7.31
C CYS A 177 -6.06 4.84 -8.56
N GLU A 178 -4.88 5.45 -8.62
CA GLU A 178 -3.83 5.09 -9.57
C GLU A 178 -2.90 4.09 -8.91
N ILE A 179 -2.69 2.97 -9.57
CA ILE A 179 -1.69 1.96 -9.23
C ILE A 179 -0.53 2.11 -10.20
N ASP A 180 0.60 2.63 -9.71
CA ASP A 180 1.79 2.85 -10.52
C ASP A 180 2.88 1.83 -10.21
N LEU A 181 3.11 0.93 -11.16
CA LEU A 181 4.07 -0.18 -11.09
C LEU A 181 5.19 -0.01 -12.15
N THR A 182 5.37 1.20 -12.69
CA THR A 182 6.35 1.44 -13.76
C THR A 182 7.80 1.43 -13.27
N LYS A 183 8.01 1.77 -11.99
CA LYS A 183 9.34 1.78 -11.40
C LYS A 183 9.63 0.40 -10.82
N GLU A 184 10.79 -0.15 -11.17
CA GLU A 184 11.25 -1.42 -10.62
C GLU A 184 11.22 -1.37 -9.08
N SER A 185 10.86 -2.50 -8.49
CA SER A 185 10.89 -2.73 -7.05
C SER A 185 10.03 -1.78 -6.20
N THR A 186 9.06 -1.08 -6.82
CA THR A 186 8.22 -0.10 -6.16
C THR A 186 6.75 -0.35 -6.52
N ILE A 187 5.88 -0.35 -5.51
CA ILE A 187 4.42 -0.32 -5.71
C ILE A 187 3.93 1.01 -5.16
N ARG A 188 3.20 1.78 -5.99
CA ARG A 188 2.56 3.03 -5.56
C ARG A 188 1.06 2.99 -5.75
N PHE A 189 0.35 3.43 -4.71
CA PHE A 189 -1.07 3.75 -4.77
C PHE A 189 -1.24 5.26 -4.59
N ILE A 190 -2.05 5.88 -5.43
CA ILE A 190 -2.28 7.33 -5.42
C ILE A 190 -3.79 7.55 -5.47
N ALA A 191 -4.36 8.10 -4.40
CA ALA A 191 -5.79 8.39 -4.34
C ALA A 191 -6.04 9.68 -3.54
N PRO A 192 -7.18 10.36 -3.76
CA PRO A 192 -7.58 11.48 -2.93
C PRO A 192 -7.91 11.05 -1.50
N SER A 193 -7.71 11.96 -0.56
CA SER A 193 -7.90 11.79 0.89
C SER A 193 -7.02 10.71 1.50
N SER A 194 -7.01 10.67 2.83
CA SER A 194 -6.28 9.66 3.56
C SER A 194 -6.98 8.29 3.48
N TYR A 195 -6.25 7.19 3.32
CA TYR A 195 -6.81 5.84 3.25
C TYR A 195 -5.90 4.79 3.93
N PRO A 196 -6.50 3.74 4.54
CA PRO A 196 -5.74 2.62 5.07
C PRO A 196 -5.13 1.76 3.97
N VAL A 197 -3.96 1.17 4.27
CA VAL A 197 -3.35 0.13 3.43
C VAL A 197 -3.34 -1.17 4.20
N ILE A 198 -3.86 -2.24 3.59
CA ILE A 198 -3.85 -3.57 4.19
C ILE A 198 -2.82 -4.43 3.48
N THR A 199 -1.95 -5.07 4.23
CA THR A 199 -0.95 -5.99 3.67
C THR A 199 -1.20 -7.41 4.15
N PHE A 200 -0.90 -8.37 3.27
CA PHE A 200 -1.06 -9.80 3.51
C PHE A 200 0.29 -10.46 3.24
N GLY A 201 0.99 -10.88 4.30
CA GLY A 201 2.30 -11.52 4.22
C GLY A 201 3.47 -10.59 4.58
N PRO A 202 4.71 -11.01 4.30
CA PRO A 202 5.06 -12.00 3.28
C PRO A 202 4.70 -13.43 3.71
N PHE A 203 4.27 -14.24 2.74
CA PHE A 203 3.94 -15.64 2.90
C PHE A 203 4.80 -16.51 1.97
N ALA A 204 4.84 -17.82 2.22
CA ALA A 204 5.71 -18.73 1.48
C ALA A 204 5.26 -18.94 0.03
N SER A 205 4.01 -18.60 -0.31
CA SER A 205 3.49 -18.74 -1.66
C SER A 205 2.39 -17.73 -2.01
N PRO A 206 2.15 -17.46 -3.32
CA PRO A 206 1.02 -16.65 -3.76
C PRO A 206 -0.34 -17.23 -3.34
N THR A 207 -0.44 -18.55 -3.23
CA THR A 207 -1.67 -19.23 -2.78
C THR A 207 -2.02 -18.85 -1.35
N GLU A 208 -1.04 -18.77 -0.45
CA GLU A 208 -1.25 -18.35 0.94
C GLU A 208 -1.73 -16.90 1.03
N VAL A 209 -1.21 -16.02 0.17
CA VAL A 209 -1.70 -14.64 0.06
C VAL A 209 -3.18 -14.63 -0.33
N LEU A 210 -3.59 -15.43 -1.31
CA LEU A 210 -4.98 -15.48 -1.75
C LEU A 210 -5.92 -16.12 -0.71
N ILE A 211 -5.46 -17.15 0.00
CA ILE A 211 -6.21 -17.72 1.14
C ILE A 211 -6.40 -16.64 2.21
N SER A 212 -5.35 -15.90 2.56
CA SER A 212 -5.42 -14.84 3.55
C SER A 212 -6.36 -13.70 3.11
N LEU A 213 -6.27 -13.26 1.85
CA LEU A 213 -7.19 -12.30 1.26
C LEU A 213 -8.65 -12.79 1.33
N SER A 214 -8.92 -14.06 1.02
CA SER A 214 -10.28 -14.63 1.01
C SER A 214 -10.95 -14.68 2.39
N LYS A 215 -10.20 -14.50 3.48
CA LYS A 215 -10.78 -14.35 4.81
C LYS A 215 -11.25 -12.91 5.08
N ALA A 216 -10.71 -11.94 4.35
CA ALA A 216 -11.14 -10.56 4.41
C ALA A 216 -12.39 -10.31 3.54
N ILE A 217 -12.40 -10.83 2.31
CA ILE A 217 -13.40 -10.53 1.23
C ILE A 217 -14.46 -11.60 0.99
#